data_AF-A0A2G6FTJ5-F1
#
_entry.id   AF-A0A2G6FTJ5-F1
#
_cell.length_a   1.000
_cell.length_b   1.000
_cell.length_c   1.000
_cell.angle_alpha   90.00
_cell.angle_beta   90.00
_cell.angle_gamma   90.00
#
_symmetry.space_group_name_H-M   'P 1'
#
loop_
_entity.id
_entity.type
_entity.pdbx_description
1 polymer ?
#
loop_
_entity_poly.entity_id
_entity_poly.type
_entity_poly.pdbx_seq_one_letter_code
_entity_poly.pdbx_strand_id
1 'polypeptide(L)'
;MQKKISFNEILTLINSRKISALDLLPHDELPEKLIELCLKSGPDTCDLTTNSMLAALKEAYEQEDVETARVVVFGGGSGLANIIGGASKSSFWLKKPFVGLKEVFPRTSSVVCITDDGGSTGEILKDIPMIAIGDIRHVMLSSVQLGRLQKLYQLTVNQAVRLAGNIAAIFNYRF
;
A
#
# COMPACT_ATOMS: atom_id res chain seq x y z
N MET A 1 48.23 -9.10 -20.53
CA MET A 1 47.82 -10.10 -21.55
C MET A 1 46.47 -10.67 -21.12
N GLN A 2 45.35 -10.24 -21.72
CA GLN A 2 44.06 -10.87 -21.47
C GLN A 2 44.01 -12.21 -22.22
N LYS A 3 43.79 -13.30 -21.48
CA LYS A 3 43.69 -14.66 -22.03
C LYS A 3 42.42 -14.71 -22.91
N LYS A 4 42.57 -14.89 -24.22
CA LYS A 4 41.44 -15.07 -25.15
C LYS A 4 40.76 -16.39 -24.82
N ILE A 5 39.50 -16.34 -24.38
CA ILE A 5 38.65 -17.51 -24.18
C ILE A 5 38.29 -18.06 -25.57
N SER A 6 38.41 -19.38 -25.76
CA SER A 6 38.09 -20.06 -27.01
C SER A 6 36.58 -20.23 -27.22
N PHE A 7 36.15 -20.39 -28.47
CA PHE A 7 34.74 -20.61 -28.82
C PHE A 7 34.11 -21.79 -28.04
N ASN A 8 34.82 -22.90 -27.92
CA ASN A 8 34.33 -24.10 -27.21
C ASN A 8 34.23 -23.87 -25.69
N GLU A 9 35.13 -23.09 -25.10
CA GLU A 9 35.04 -22.71 -23.69
C GLU A 9 33.80 -21.83 -23.45
N ILE A 10 33.53 -20.88 -24.34
CA ILE A 10 32.31 -20.03 -24.27
C ILE A 10 31.05 -20.89 -24.43
N LEU A 11 31.01 -21.80 -25.40
CA LEU A 11 29.86 -22.68 -25.64
C LEU A 11 29.57 -23.58 -24.43
N THR A 12 30.63 -24.11 -23.82
CA THR A 12 30.56 -24.92 -22.61
C THR A 12 30.02 -24.11 -21.42
N LEU A 13 30.49 -22.87 -21.26
CA LEU A 13 30.00 -21.96 -20.23
C LEU A 13 28.51 -21.66 -20.41
N ILE A 14 28.05 -21.38 -21.62
CA ILE A 14 26.64 -21.12 -21.91
C ILE A 14 25.78 -22.35 -21.58
N ASN A 15 26.16 -23.53 -22.07
CA ASN A 15 25.40 -24.76 -21.82
C ASN A 15 25.40 -25.21 -20.35
N SER A 16 26.37 -24.75 -19.54
CA SER A 16 26.43 -25.03 -18.11
C SER A 16 25.52 -24.12 -17.26
N ARG A 17 25.02 -23.01 -17.82
CA ARG A 17 24.14 -22.09 -17.10
C ARG A 17 22.75 -22.72 -16.94
N LYS A 18 22.24 -22.70 -15.71
CA LYS A 18 20.81 -22.95 -15.44
C LYS A 18 20.14 -21.59 -15.35
N ILE A 19 19.18 -21.35 -16.24
CA ILE A 19 18.35 -20.14 -16.28
C ILE A 19 16.95 -20.57 -15.85
N SER A 20 16.41 -19.92 -14.82
CA SER A 20 15.03 -20.13 -14.38
C SER A 20 14.08 -19.22 -15.15
N ALA A 21 12.78 -19.55 -15.13
CA ALA A 21 11.76 -18.68 -15.70
C ALA A 21 11.75 -17.28 -15.06
N LEU A 22 12.12 -17.17 -13.78
CA LEU A 22 12.21 -15.88 -13.07
C LEU A 22 13.42 -15.05 -13.52
N ASP A 23 14.41 -15.63 -14.17
CA ASP A 23 15.55 -14.90 -14.73
C ASP A 23 15.21 -14.20 -16.05
N LEU A 24 14.02 -14.47 -16.60
CA LEU A 24 13.46 -13.77 -17.75
C LEU A 24 12.75 -12.46 -17.36
N LEU A 25 12.46 -12.28 -16.07
CA LEU A 25 11.89 -11.05 -15.54
C LEU A 25 13.01 -10.03 -15.29
N PRO A 26 12.74 -8.73 -15.50
CA PRO A 26 13.71 -7.69 -15.19
C PRO A 26 13.95 -7.62 -13.68
N HIS A 27 15.03 -6.94 -13.30
CA HIS A 27 15.56 -6.84 -11.93
C HIS A 27 16.29 -8.09 -11.45
N ASP A 28 17.17 -7.90 -10.48
CA ASP A 28 17.98 -8.98 -9.92
C ASP A 28 17.29 -9.65 -8.74
N GLU A 29 16.60 -8.86 -7.93
CA GLU A 29 15.96 -9.29 -6.69
C GLU A 29 14.53 -9.80 -6.92
N LEU A 30 14.16 -10.83 -6.15
CA LEU A 30 12.87 -11.52 -6.28
C LEU A 30 11.65 -10.59 -6.03
N PRO A 31 11.64 -9.72 -5.00
CA PRO A 31 10.51 -8.83 -4.77
C PRO A 31 10.21 -7.92 -5.98
N GLU A 32 11.24 -7.34 -6.58
CA GLU A 32 11.15 -6.46 -7.74
C GLU A 32 10.66 -7.22 -8.97
N LYS A 33 11.14 -8.45 -9.17
CA LYS A 33 10.64 -9.35 -10.22
C LYS A 33 9.14 -9.63 -10.06
N LEU A 34 8.68 -9.91 -8.84
CA LEU A 34 7.27 -10.17 -8.55
C LEU A 34 6.42 -8.91 -8.72
N ILE A 35 6.90 -7.74 -8.28
CA ILE A 35 6.23 -6.46 -8.50
C ILE A 35 6.05 -6.20 -9.99
N GLU A 36 7.10 -6.37 -10.79
CA GLU A 36 7.01 -6.19 -12.23
C GLU A 36 6.01 -7.17 -12.85
N LEU A 37 6.03 -8.44 -12.44
CA LEU A 37 5.08 -9.46 -12.91
C LEU A 37 3.63 -9.08 -12.58
N CYS A 38 3.36 -8.47 -11.43
CA CYS A 38 2.03 -7.97 -11.11
C CYS A 38 1.64 -6.76 -11.98
N LEU A 39 2.59 -5.87 -12.28
CA LEU A 39 2.35 -4.63 -13.04
C LEU A 39 2.26 -4.85 -14.56
N LYS A 40 2.91 -5.87 -15.11
CA LYS A 40 3.01 -6.13 -16.55
C LYS A 40 2.54 -7.54 -16.92
N SER A 41 2.32 -7.76 -18.22
CA SER A 41 1.89 -9.04 -18.77
C SER A 41 3.08 -9.94 -19.13
N GLY A 42 3.88 -10.39 -18.15
CA GLY A 42 5.01 -11.30 -18.38
C GLY A 42 6.08 -10.82 -19.40
N PRO A 43 7.10 -11.62 -19.70
CA PRO A 43 8.07 -11.31 -20.76
C PRO A 43 7.59 -11.79 -22.15
N ASP A 44 7.70 -10.92 -23.16
CA ASP A 44 7.30 -11.22 -24.56
C ASP A 44 8.10 -12.38 -25.20
N THR A 45 9.26 -12.71 -24.64
CA THR A 45 10.25 -13.61 -25.26
C THR A 45 10.25 -15.03 -24.72
N CYS A 46 9.21 -15.46 -23.98
CA CYS A 46 9.13 -16.81 -23.43
C CYS A 46 8.08 -17.69 -24.12
N ASP A 47 8.29 -19.00 -24.05
CA ASP A 47 7.38 -19.98 -24.64
C ASP A 47 6.01 -19.96 -23.93
N LEU A 48 5.01 -20.57 -24.57
CA LEU A 48 3.63 -20.60 -24.07
C LEU A 48 3.52 -21.21 -22.67
N THR A 49 4.28 -22.27 -22.38
CA THR A 49 4.21 -22.96 -21.09
C THR A 49 4.78 -22.07 -19.99
N THR A 50 5.94 -21.45 -20.21
CA THR A 50 6.53 -20.51 -19.26
C THR A 50 5.61 -19.32 -19.00
N ASN A 51 5.00 -18.75 -20.05
CA ASN A 51 4.02 -17.67 -19.93
C ASN A 51 2.81 -18.07 -19.07
N SER A 52 2.25 -19.26 -19.29
CA SER A 52 1.13 -19.76 -18.47
C SER A 52 1.53 -19.95 -17.00
N MET A 53 2.75 -20.42 -16.72
CA MET A 53 3.23 -20.58 -15.34
C MET A 53 3.43 -19.24 -14.63
N LEU A 54 3.97 -18.22 -15.33
CA LEU A 54 4.11 -16.87 -14.78
C LEU A 54 2.76 -16.21 -14.53
N ALA A 55 1.78 -16.43 -15.42
CA ALA A 55 0.41 -15.97 -15.21
C ALA A 55 -0.24 -16.65 -13.99
N ALA A 56 -0.06 -17.96 -13.83
CA ALA A 56 -0.56 -18.69 -12.66
C ALA A 56 0.13 -18.23 -11.36
N LEU A 57 1.44 -17.92 -11.40
CA LEU A 57 2.16 -17.35 -10.26
C LEU A 57 1.60 -15.97 -9.87
N LYS A 58 1.34 -15.10 -10.85
CA LYS A 58 0.70 -13.80 -10.62
C LYS A 58 -0.66 -13.97 -9.95
N GLU A 59 -1.51 -14.85 -10.49
CA GLU A 59 -2.84 -15.12 -9.93
C GLU A 59 -2.73 -15.65 -8.49
N ALA A 60 -1.84 -16.61 -8.23
CA ALA A 60 -1.60 -17.11 -6.89
C ALA A 60 -1.12 -16.01 -5.92
N TYR A 61 -0.22 -15.13 -6.38
CA TYR A 61 0.29 -14.02 -5.58
C TYR A 61 -0.80 -12.98 -5.26
N GLU A 62 -1.69 -12.69 -6.20
CA GLU A 62 -2.82 -11.76 -6.00
C GLU A 62 -3.90 -12.31 -5.05
N GLN A 63 -3.97 -13.63 -4.87
CA GLN A 63 -4.89 -14.30 -3.95
C GLN A 63 -4.28 -14.59 -2.56
N GLU A 64 -3.01 -14.25 -2.35
CA GLU A 64 -2.34 -14.50 -1.08
C GLU A 64 -3.01 -13.73 0.06
N ASP A 65 -3.30 -14.42 1.16
CA ASP A 65 -3.95 -13.82 2.31
C ASP A 65 -2.98 -12.94 3.11
N VAL A 66 -3.25 -11.64 3.11
CA VAL A 66 -2.48 -10.62 3.83
C VAL A 66 -3.15 -10.14 5.11
N GLU A 67 -4.22 -10.80 5.59
CA GLU A 67 -4.98 -10.38 6.79
C GLU A 67 -4.08 -10.31 8.03
N THR A 68 -3.06 -11.17 8.10
CA THR A 68 -2.13 -11.23 9.24
C THR A 68 -0.95 -10.28 9.16
N ALA A 69 -0.67 -9.73 7.96
CA ALA A 69 0.46 -8.86 7.70
C ALA A 69 0.35 -7.54 8.49
N ARG A 70 1.42 -7.18 9.19
CA ARG A 70 1.48 -5.93 9.98
C ARG A 70 2.19 -4.87 9.15
N VAL A 71 1.43 -3.88 8.70
CA VAL A 71 1.94 -2.78 7.90
C VAL A 71 2.10 -1.55 8.78
N VAL A 72 3.28 -0.92 8.75
CA VAL A 72 3.54 0.35 9.45
C VAL A 72 3.87 1.39 8.41
N VAL A 73 3.10 2.47 8.38
CA VAL A 73 3.29 3.56 7.42
C VAL A 73 3.71 4.82 8.17
N PHE A 74 4.83 5.41 7.76
CA PHE A 74 5.33 6.67 8.31
C PHE A 74 5.02 7.80 7.35
N GLY A 75 4.58 8.95 7.88
CA GLY A 75 4.36 10.13 7.05
C GLY A 75 3.57 11.22 7.75
N GLY A 76 2.97 12.08 6.94
CA GLY A 76 2.11 13.17 7.41
C GLY A 76 1.20 13.66 6.28
N GLY A 77 0.46 14.71 6.58
CA GLY A 77 -0.40 15.41 5.65
C GLY A 77 -1.52 14.56 5.04
N SER A 78 -2.04 15.08 3.93
CA SER A 78 -3.02 14.42 3.09
C SER A 78 -2.47 13.21 2.36
N GLY A 79 -1.17 13.15 2.07
CA GLY A 79 -0.54 12.03 1.36
C GLY A 79 -0.71 10.72 2.12
N LEU A 80 -0.33 10.72 3.41
CA LEU A 80 -0.51 9.55 4.27
C LEU A 80 -1.99 9.18 4.42
N ALA A 81 -2.85 10.14 4.75
CA ALA A 81 -4.28 9.90 4.91
C ALA A 81 -4.94 9.32 3.64
N ASN A 82 -4.52 9.78 2.45
CA ASN A 82 -5.02 9.30 1.17
C ASN A 82 -4.66 7.83 0.92
N ILE A 83 -3.42 7.43 1.19
CA ILE A 83 -2.99 6.04 1.01
C ILE A 83 -3.71 5.13 2.02
N ILE A 84 -3.80 5.55 3.29
CA ILE A 84 -4.40 4.74 4.35
C ILE A 84 -5.87 4.46 4.10
N GLY A 85 -6.64 5.49 3.72
CA GLY A 85 -8.06 5.26 3.46
C GLY A 85 -8.78 6.30 2.65
N GLY A 86 -8.07 6.99 1.74
CA GLY A 86 -8.64 7.98 0.83
C GLY A 86 -8.75 9.39 1.42
N ALA A 87 -9.12 10.33 0.55
CA ALA A 87 -9.21 11.75 0.87
C ALA A 87 -10.42 12.07 1.75
N SER A 88 -10.27 11.90 3.07
CA SER A 88 -11.35 12.04 4.06
C SER A 88 -11.95 13.45 4.19
N LYS A 89 -11.35 14.46 3.53
CA LYS A 89 -11.91 15.81 3.37
C LYS A 89 -12.87 15.94 2.18
N SER A 90 -12.84 15.00 1.25
CA SER A 90 -13.67 15.03 0.04
C SER A 90 -15.10 14.59 0.36
N SER A 91 -16.08 15.28 -0.21
CA SER A 91 -17.50 14.87 -0.13
C SER A 91 -17.73 13.47 -0.72
N PHE A 92 -16.87 13.04 -1.64
CA PHE A 92 -16.96 11.70 -2.26
C PHE A 92 -16.48 10.58 -1.33
N TRP A 93 -15.68 10.89 -0.31
CA TRP A 93 -15.14 9.88 0.60
C TRP A 93 -16.23 9.10 1.33
N LEU A 94 -17.33 9.77 1.67
CA LEU A 94 -18.49 9.16 2.34
C LEU A 94 -19.16 8.04 1.53
N LYS A 95 -18.98 8.02 0.21
CA LYS A 95 -19.52 6.95 -0.64
C LYS A 95 -18.77 5.63 -0.42
N LYS A 96 -17.48 5.70 -0.09
CA LYS A 96 -16.59 4.56 0.10
C LYS A 96 -15.56 4.85 1.21
N PRO A 97 -15.97 4.97 2.48
CA PRO A 97 -15.08 5.42 3.56
C PRO A 97 -14.10 4.35 4.03
N PHE A 98 -14.27 3.09 3.61
CA PHE A 98 -13.53 1.94 4.13
C PHE A 98 -12.51 1.34 3.14
N VAL A 99 -12.10 2.12 2.14
CA VAL A 99 -11.15 1.70 1.09
C VAL A 99 -9.69 2.00 1.44
N GLY A 100 -8.75 1.63 0.58
CA GLY A 100 -7.33 2.01 0.66
C GLY A 100 -6.48 0.96 1.36
N LEU A 101 -5.31 1.35 1.88
CA LEU A 101 -4.38 0.38 2.46
C LEU A 101 -4.98 -0.38 3.65
N LYS A 102 -5.89 0.25 4.40
CA LYS A 102 -6.60 -0.40 5.53
C LYS A 102 -7.59 -1.50 5.11
N GLU A 103 -8.03 -1.49 3.85
CA GLU A 103 -8.90 -2.52 3.26
C GLU A 103 -8.07 -3.75 2.89
N VAL A 104 -6.93 -3.51 2.25
CA VAL A 104 -6.00 -4.57 1.83
C VAL A 104 -5.25 -5.16 3.02
N PHE A 105 -4.77 -4.32 3.94
CA PHE A 105 -4.00 -4.72 5.12
C PHE A 105 -4.72 -4.29 6.41
N PRO A 106 -5.58 -5.14 6.99
CA PRO A 106 -6.39 -4.79 8.16
C PRO A 106 -5.57 -4.45 9.42
N ARG A 107 -4.30 -4.89 9.49
CA ARG A 107 -3.37 -4.59 10.60
C ARG A 107 -2.40 -3.45 10.26
N THR A 108 -2.88 -2.45 9.54
CA THR A 108 -2.14 -1.22 9.25
C THR A 108 -2.08 -0.30 10.47
N SER A 109 -0.88 0.19 10.79
CA SER A 109 -0.61 1.23 11.78
C SER A 109 0.05 2.42 11.10
N SER A 110 -0.32 3.63 11.53
CA SER A 110 0.27 4.87 11.00
C SER A 110 1.10 5.56 12.07
N VAL A 111 2.30 6.00 11.70
CA VAL A 111 3.14 6.88 12.50
C VAL A 111 3.12 8.25 11.83
N VAL A 112 2.54 9.22 12.53
CA VAL A 112 2.19 10.53 11.97
C VAL A 112 3.14 11.60 12.49
N CYS A 113 3.61 12.47 11.59
CA CYS A 113 4.40 13.64 11.95
C CYS A 113 3.59 14.61 12.83
N ILE A 114 4.23 15.17 13.85
CA ILE A 114 3.62 16.11 14.81
C ILE A 114 4.34 17.46 14.86
N THR A 115 5.15 17.76 13.85
CA THR A 115 5.96 18.99 13.80
C THR A 115 5.30 20.10 13.00
N ASP A 116 4.05 19.94 12.56
CA ASP A 116 3.31 20.96 11.80
C ASP A 116 2.89 22.11 12.72
N ASP A 117 3.45 23.29 12.45
CA ASP A 117 3.14 24.55 13.13
C ASP A 117 2.40 25.53 12.21
N GLY A 118 1.88 25.06 11.07
CA GLY A 118 1.17 25.86 10.09
C GLY A 118 -0.36 25.86 10.25
N GLY A 119 -1.00 26.85 9.63
CA GLY A 119 -2.46 26.93 9.47
C GLY A 119 -3.22 26.89 10.80
N SER A 120 -4.36 26.17 10.81
CA SER A 120 -5.21 26.07 12.00
C SER A 120 -4.50 25.37 13.17
N THR A 121 -3.57 24.46 12.88
CA THR A 121 -2.78 23.79 13.93
C THR A 121 -1.84 24.80 14.58
N GLY A 122 -1.11 25.56 13.76
CA GLY A 122 -0.22 26.62 14.20
C GLY A 122 -0.88 27.66 15.10
N GLU A 123 -2.08 28.13 14.73
CA GLU A 123 -2.82 29.10 15.56
C GLU A 123 -3.16 28.52 16.94
N ILE A 124 -3.62 27.27 17.02
CA ILE A 124 -3.93 26.60 18.29
C ILE A 124 -2.66 26.43 19.15
N LEU A 125 -1.53 26.09 18.53
CA LEU A 125 -0.27 25.85 19.23
C LEU A 125 0.31 27.10 19.91
N LYS A 126 -0.08 28.31 19.48
CA LYS A 126 0.33 29.57 20.12
C LYS A 126 -0.27 29.72 21.52
N ASP A 127 -1.50 29.24 21.69
CA ASP A 127 -2.28 29.44 22.91
C ASP A 127 -2.32 28.18 23.81
N ILE A 128 -2.06 27.00 23.25
CA ILE A 128 -2.19 25.72 23.94
C ILE A 128 -0.89 24.91 23.86
N PRO A 129 -0.28 24.53 25.01
CA PRO A 129 0.92 23.70 25.04
C PRO A 129 0.57 22.23 24.73
N MET A 130 0.43 21.92 23.44
CA MET A 130 0.08 20.59 22.96
C MET A 130 0.88 20.21 21.71
N ILE A 131 0.75 18.95 21.27
CA ILE A 131 1.32 18.49 20.00
C ILE A 131 0.48 18.97 18.82
N ALA A 132 1.09 19.05 17.63
CA ALA A 132 0.35 19.29 16.39
C ALA A 132 -0.63 18.15 16.11
N ILE A 133 -1.92 18.44 16.07
CA ILE A 133 -2.98 17.44 15.83
C ILE A 133 -3.53 17.42 14.39
N GLY A 134 -3.11 18.37 13.55
CA GLY A 134 -3.66 18.58 12.21
C GLY A 134 -3.66 17.32 11.35
N ASP A 135 -2.49 16.70 11.20
CA ASP A 135 -2.30 15.50 10.40
C ASP A 135 -2.86 14.25 11.08
N ILE A 136 -2.69 14.13 12.40
CA ILE A 136 -3.26 13.04 13.21
C ILE A 136 -4.76 12.93 12.94
N ARG A 137 -5.46 14.07 12.90
CA ARG A 137 -6.90 14.12 12.66
C ARG A 137 -7.28 13.47 11.31
N HIS A 138 -6.57 13.78 10.23
CA HIS A 138 -6.91 13.22 8.90
C HIS A 138 -6.58 11.74 8.85
N VAL A 139 -5.43 11.34 9.42
CA VAL A 139 -5.01 9.95 9.45
C VAL A 139 -5.95 9.10 10.30
N MET A 140 -6.39 9.58 11.47
CA MET A 140 -7.36 8.88 12.31
C MET A 140 -8.67 8.63 11.57
N LEU A 141 -9.22 9.66 10.91
CA LEU A 141 -10.46 9.52 10.13
C LEU A 141 -10.26 8.56 8.95
N SER A 142 -9.17 8.70 8.22
CA SER A 142 -8.83 7.78 7.12
C SER A 142 -8.50 6.38 7.60
N SER A 143 -8.21 6.14 8.88
CA SER A 143 -7.92 4.81 9.44
C SER A 143 -9.15 4.05 9.95
N VAL A 144 -10.34 4.66 9.93
CA VAL A 144 -11.58 3.98 10.37
C VAL A 144 -11.86 2.77 9.45
N GLN A 145 -12.06 1.60 10.07
CA GLN A 145 -12.27 0.33 9.38
C GLN A 145 -13.68 -0.21 9.62
N LEU A 146 -14.32 -0.73 8.57
CA LEU A 146 -15.63 -1.36 8.65
C LEU A 146 -15.65 -2.51 9.66
N GLY A 147 -14.73 -3.48 9.52
CA GLY A 147 -14.69 -4.66 10.39
C GLY A 147 -14.54 -4.31 11.88
N ARG A 148 -13.79 -3.26 12.23
CA ARG A 148 -13.68 -2.79 13.61
C ARG A 148 -14.98 -2.18 14.11
N LEU A 149 -15.65 -1.36 13.31
CA LEU A 149 -16.94 -0.77 13.68
C LEU A 149 -18.02 -1.85 13.87
N GLN A 150 -18.07 -2.84 12.97
CA GLN A 150 -19.01 -3.95 13.08
C GLN A 150 -18.71 -4.80 14.32
N LYS A 151 -17.44 -5.11 14.58
CA LYS A 151 -17.04 -5.92 15.74
C LYS A 151 -17.30 -5.22 17.08
N LEU A 152 -16.97 -3.93 17.20
CA LEU A 152 -17.08 -3.18 18.45
C LEU A 152 -18.50 -2.74 18.76
N TYR A 153 -19.25 -2.31 17.74
CA TYR A 153 -20.54 -1.64 17.91
C TYR A 153 -21.71 -2.38 17.27
N GLN A 154 -21.47 -3.58 16.71
CA GLN A 154 -22.51 -4.43 16.07
C GLN A 154 -23.29 -3.70 14.96
N LEU A 155 -22.61 -2.81 14.23
CA LEU A 155 -23.25 -2.01 13.19
C LEU A 155 -23.44 -2.82 11.91
N THR A 156 -24.55 -2.55 11.23
CA THR A 156 -24.69 -2.84 9.80
C THR A 156 -23.73 -1.96 8.98
N VAL A 157 -23.46 -2.36 7.74
CA VAL A 157 -22.63 -1.55 6.81
C VAL A 157 -23.17 -0.13 6.68
N ASN A 158 -24.48 0.03 6.52
CA ASN A 158 -25.11 1.35 6.39
C ASN A 158 -24.96 2.20 7.66
N GLN A 159 -25.08 1.61 8.84
CA GLN A 159 -24.84 2.31 10.11
C GLN A 159 -23.37 2.70 10.26
N ALA A 160 -22.44 1.84 9.88
CA ALA A 160 -21.00 2.13 9.91
C ALA A 160 -20.65 3.30 8.98
N VAL A 161 -21.20 3.34 7.76
CA VAL A 161 -21.02 4.46 6.82
C VAL A 161 -21.56 5.76 7.41
N ARG A 162 -22.77 5.74 8.01
CA ARG A 162 -23.34 6.92 8.68
C ARG A 162 -22.48 7.40 9.84
N LEU A 163 -21.98 6.48 10.67
CA LEU A 163 -21.09 6.81 11.78
C LEU A 163 -19.77 7.43 11.28
N ALA A 164 -19.15 6.83 10.27
CA ALA A 164 -17.95 7.40 9.64
C ALA A 164 -18.21 8.82 9.11
N GLY A 165 -19.41 9.06 8.55
CA GLY A 165 -19.81 10.40 8.12
C GLY A 165 -19.99 11.40 9.24
N ASN A 166 -20.59 11.00 10.36
CA ASN A 166 -20.72 11.86 11.53
C ASN A 166 -19.35 12.22 12.12
N ILE A 167 -18.45 11.24 12.24
CA ILE A 167 -17.06 11.48 12.69
C ILE A 167 -16.36 12.41 11.70
N ALA A 168 -16.53 12.21 10.39
CA ALA A 168 -15.95 13.07 9.37
C ALA A 168 -16.44 14.52 9.46
N ALA A 169 -17.74 14.73 9.72
CA ALA A 169 -18.30 16.07 9.88
C ALA A 169 -17.69 16.82 11.07
N ILE A 170 -17.50 16.12 12.20
CA ILE A 170 -16.86 16.68 13.40
C ILE A 170 -15.39 16.96 13.12
N PHE A 171 -14.67 15.96 12.60
CA PHE A 171 -13.23 16.07 12.40
C PHE A 171 -12.91 17.14 11.35
N ASN A 172 -13.67 17.25 10.26
CA ASN A 172 -13.39 18.22 9.21
C ASN A 172 -13.92 19.64 9.48
N TYR A 173 -14.60 19.86 10.59
CA TYR A 173 -14.99 21.20 11.00
C TYR A 173 -13.75 22.08 11.17
N ARG A 174 -13.79 23.30 10.61
CA ARG A 174 -12.75 24.31 10.74
C ARG A 174 -13.33 25.48 11.53
N PHE A 175 -12.62 25.89 12.59
CA PHE A 175 -12.87 27.10 13.35
C PHE A 175 -12.26 28.30 12.63
#